data_AF-A0A7X1P508-F1
#
_entry.id   AF-A0A7X1P508-F1
#
_cell.length_a   1.000
_cell.length_b   1.000
_cell.length_c   1.000
_cell.angle_alpha   90.00
_cell.angle_beta   90.00
_cell.angle_gamma   90.00
#
_symmetry.space_group_name_H-M   'P 1'
#
loop_
_entity.id
_entity.type
_entity.pdbx_description
1 polymer ?
#
loop_
_entity_poly.entity_id
_entity_poly.type
_entity_poly.pdbx_seq_one_letter_code
_entity_poly.pdbx_strand_id
1 'polypeptide(L)'
;MAQRYPKIVFTEEVMREGMQIESASIPTEDKVKLLNALSDTGLQNIVVGSFVSPKYTPQMKRIEDVLINFKPKEGVTYLAMIPNERGMERARAFSPPLTLSRGKSLPRTSCHQCDVFTRRNYNRSQMKEMAGWAKTIATAKAKGAKEAGIGTNATFGSNFVGDFSVDVTMKFMEKQHELWDAAGIKVTSISVGDPMGWVHPAKIEEMFSRVKRQWPDITEFRAHLHNARGMAIASAYTAIRMLDERDTLRMEGTLGGIGGCPYCGTGQATGMMPTEDFMHMLDGMGIETGVDMDKLIECVWLLEEILGRQAWGHVSRAGPRPMKKERLFDANAPFVETLDQAKHFMYGPKLYEGGISPWTEQITSPYLERLEKGQAMFEVNGNWPWQEPFFPKVEDVRAAIAETEQKEAAA
;
A
#
# COMPACT_ATOMS: atom_id res chain seq x y z
N MET A 1 1.90 -20.37 -14.45
CA MET A 1 0.80 -20.70 -13.52
C MET A 1 -0.30 -19.68 -13.76
N ALA A 2 -1.57 -20.09 -13.86
CA ALA A 2 -2.68 -19.15 -14.01
C ALA A 2 -2.65 -18.14 -12.85
N GLN A 3 -2.83 -16.86 -13.15
CA GLN A 3 -2.74 -15.77 -12.18
C GLN A 3 -3.81 -16.01 -11.10
N ARG A 4 -3.38 -16.37 -9.88
CA ARG A 4 -4.27 -16.74 -8.75
C ARG A 4 -4.91 -15.53 -8.06
N TYR A 5 -4.50 -14.33 -8.43
CA TYR A 5 -4.76 -13.09 -7.70
C TYR A 5 -5.58 -12.12 -8.55
N PRO A 6 -6.34 -11.20 -7.93
CA PRO A 6 -7.03 -10.15 -8.65
C PRO A 6 -6.06 -9.25 -9.41
N LYS A 7 -6.59 -8.56 -10.41
CA LYS A 7 -5.86 -7.44 -11.03
C LYS A 7 -5.68 -6.34 -9.98
N ILE A 8 -4.44 -6.04 -9.63
CA ILE A 8 -4.13 -4.92 -8.72
C ILE A 8 -4.00 -3.64 -9.52
N VAL A 9 -4.76 -2.62 -9.13
CA VAL A 9 -4.58 -1.25 -9.62
C VAL A 9 -4.16 -0.39 -8.44
N PHE A 10 -2.88 -0.08 -8.37
CA PHE A 10 -2.32 0.77 -7.33
C PHE A 10 -2.33 2.24 -7.76
N THR A 11 -2.59 3.14 -6.81
CA THR A 11 -2.49 4.59 -6.98
C THR A 11 -1.62 5.19 -5.88
N GLU A 12 -0.54 5.84 -6.29
CA GLU A 12 0.36 6.60 -5.41
C GLU A 12 -0.26 7.97 -5.11
N GLU A 13 -0.39 8.30 -3.82
CA GLU A 13 -1.07 9.51 -3.35
C GLU A 13 -0.18 10.47 -2.56
N VAL A 14 1.14 10.25 -2.48
CA VAL A 14 2.04 11.06 -1.64
C VAL A 14 1.98 12.55 -1.98
N MET A 15 1.88 12.93 -3.25
CA MET A 15 1.79 14.35 -3.63
C MET A 15 0.46 15.00 -3.24
N ARG A 16 -0.54 14.19 -2.86
CA ARG A 16 -1.87 14.63 -2.43
C ARG A 16 -2.14 14.29 -0.96
N GLU A 17 -2.43 13.03 -0.63
CA GLU A 17 -2.68 12.58 0.76
C GLU A 17 -1.48 12.81 1.67
N GLY A 18 -0.28 12.51 1.17
CA GLY A 18 0.97 12.71 1.92
C GLY A 18 1.21 14.19 2.22
N MET A 19 1.48 14.97 1.18
CA MET A 19 1.85 16.38 1.28
C MET A 19 0.77 17.27 1.90
N GLN A 20 -0.50 16.86 1.89
CA GLN A 20 -1.59 17.65 2.47
C GLN A 20 -1.47 17.83 3.98
N ILE A 21 -0.87 16.89 4.70
CA ILE A 21 -0.72 16.97 6.16
C ILE A 21 0.63 17.56 6.60
N GLU A 22 1.54 17.77 5.67
CA GLU A 22 2.87 18.31 5.93
C GLU A 22 2.88 19.85 5.93
N SER A 23 4.06 20.43 6.17
CA SER A 23 4.21 21.88 6.21
C SER A 23 3.82 22.51 4.86
N ALA A 24 3.02 23.58 4.92
CA ALA A 24 2.71 24.40 3.75
C ALA A 24 3.94 25.18 3.24
N SER A 25 5.02 25.24 4.02
CA SER A 25 6.27 25.90 3.62
C SER A 25 7.15 25.05 2.69
N ILE A 26 6.84 23.77 2.48
CA ILE A 26 7.59 22.91 1.56
C ILE A 26 7.62 23.57 0.17
N PRO A 27 8.81 23.88 -0.38
CA PRO A 27 8.96 24.55 -1.66
C PRO A 27 8.29 23.80 -2.81
N THR A 28 7.91 24.54 -3.83
CA THR A 28 7.28 23.94 -5.01
C THR A 28 8.31 23.17 -5.84
N GLU A 29 9.56 23.65 -5.90
CA GLU A 29 10.66 22.94 -6.54
C GLU A 29 10.88 21.53 -5.95
N ASP A 30 10.80 21.38 -4.64
CA ASP A 30 10.95 20.08 -3.97
C ASP A 30 9.81 19.12 -4.30
N LYS A 31 8.58 19.65 -4.35
CA LYS A 31 7.41 18.87 -4.81
C LYS A 31 7.57 18.40 -6.25
N VAL A 32 8.08 19.26 -7.12
CA VAL A 32 8.37 18.92 -8.53
C VAL A 32 9.49 17.90 -8.63
N LYS A 33 10.57 18.06 -7.84
CA LYS A 33 11.70 17.11 -7.77
C LYS A 33 11.20 15.72 -7.39
N LEU A 34 10.37 15.62 -6.33
CA LEU A 34 9.79 14.36 -5.90
C LEU A 34 8.83 13.75 -6.94
N LEU A 35 7.95 14.54 -7.54
CA LEU A 35 7.01 14.04 -8.56
C LEU A 35 7.72 13.52 -9.82
N ASN A 36 8.80 14.18 -10.24
CA ASN A 36 9.63 13.71 -11.34
C ASN A 36 10.31 12.38 -11.00
N ALA A 37 10.91 12.27 -9.80
CA ALA A 37 11.53 11.03 -9.34
C ALA A 37 10.51 9.89 -9.27
N LEU A 38 9.33 10.13 -8.70
CA LEU A 38 8.21 9.18 -8.67
C LEU A 38 7.80 8.70 -10.07
N SER A 39 7.80 9.60 -11.05
CA SER A 39 7.43 9.28 -12.44
C SER A 39 8.41 8.31 -13.11
N ASP A 40 9.66 8.22 -12.63
CA ASP A 40 10.68 7.32 -13.17
C ASP A 40 10.74 5.94 -12.47
N THR A 41 9.90 5.71 -11.46
CA THR A 41 9.83 4.46 -10.68
C THR A 41 9.06 3.34 -11.40
N GLY A 42 8.28 3.63 -12.44
CA GLY A 42 7.37 2.67 -13.06
C GLY A 42 5.97 2.61 -12.42
N LEU A 43 5.69 3.43 -11.40
CA LEU A 43 4.33 3.61 -10.90
C LEU A 43 3.37 4.09 -12.01
N GLN A 44 2.25 3.39 -12.17
CA GLN A 44 1.33 3.64 -13.28
C GLN A 44 0.30 4.75 -13.01
N ASN A 45 -0.06 4.99 -11.75
CA ASN A 45 -1.05 6.00 -11.37
C ASN A 45 -0.51 6.85 -10.23
N ILE A 46 -0.39 8.16 -10.45
CA ILE A 46 0.14 9.11 -9.47
C ILE A 46 -0.86 10.26 -9.31
N VAL A 47 -1.31 10.51 -8.08
CA VAL A 47 -2.13 11.69 -7.76
C VAL A 47 -1.19 12.84 -7.46
N VAL A 48 -1.12 13.82 -8.35
CA VAL A 48 -0.14 14.93 -8.30
C VAL A 48 -0.52 16.06 -7.34
N GLY A 49 -1.75 16.03 -6.80
CA GLY A 49 -2.24 17.02 -5.86
C GLY A 49 -3.76 17.13 -5.84
N SER A 50 -4.26 18.24 -5.28
CA SER A 50 -5.70 18.52 -5.18
C SER A 50 -6.07 19.96 -5.59
N PHE A 51 -7.14 20.12 -6.39
CA PHE A 51 -7.74 21.41 -6.73
C PHE A 51 -8.78 21.82 -5.68
N VAL A 52 -8.32 21.98 -4.43
CA VAL A 52 -9.13 22.36 -3.26
C VAL A 52 -8.98 23.85 -2.92
N SER A 53 -9.76 24.31 -1.93
CA SER A 53 -9.62 25.66 -1.39
C SER A 53 -8.30 25.78 -0.62
N PRO A 54 -7.41 26.72 -0.98
CA PRO A 54 -6.15 26.94 -0.26
C PRO A 54 -6.36 27.45 1.18
N LYS A 55 -7.57 27.90 1.52
CA LYS A 55 -7.92 28.29 2.89
C LYS A 55 -7.87 27.10 3.86
N TYR A 56 -8.32 25.93 3.41
CA TYR A 56 -8.42 24.73 4.25
C TYR A 56 -7.30 23.73 3.97
N THR A 57 -6.64 23.85 2.83
CA THR A 57 -5.50 23.00 2.45
C THR A 57 -4.40 23.84 1.79
N PRO A 58 -3.71 24.70 2.55
CA PRO A 58 -2.69 25.60 2.01
C PRO A 58 -1.54 24.87 1.31
N GLN A 59 -1.24 23.64 1.70
CA GLN A 59 -0.23 22.76 1.09
C GLN A 59 -0.47 22.50 -0.40
N MET A 60 -1.75 22.52 -0.82
CA MET A 60 -2.18 22.27 -2.20
C MET A 60 -2.39 23.56 -3.02
N LYS A 61 -2.09 24.73 -2.43
CA LYS A 61 -2.34 26.04 -3.07
C LYS A 61 -1.67 26.19 -4.43
N ARG A 62 -0.47 25.62 -4.60
CA ARG A 62 0.40 25.81 -5.78
C ARG A 62 0.41 24.58 -6.71
N ILE A 63 -0.69 23.84 -6.78
CA ILE A 63 -0.77 22.66 -7.66
C ILE A 63 -0.53 23.02 -9.13
N GLU A 64 -1.02 24.17 -9.59
CA GLU A 64 -0.76 24.63 -10.96
C GLU A 64 0.74 24.78 -11.25
N ASP A 65 1.50 25.34 -10.31
CA ASP A 65 2.95 25.49 -10.47
C ASP A 65 3.65 24.13 -10.51
N VAL A 66 3.18 23.13 -9.74
CA VAL A 66 3.68 21.75 -9.84
C VAL A 66 3.40 21.18 -11.24
N LEU A 67 2.18 21.35 -11.74
CA LEU A 67 1.74 20.85 -13.05
C LEU A 67 2.46 21.52 -14.22
N ILE A 68 2.86 22.79 -14.09
CA ILE A 68 3.62 23.52 -15.12
C ILE A 68 5.07 23.03 -15.20
N ASN A 69 5.67 22.67 -14.06
CA ASN A 69 7.11 22.48 -13.97
C ASN A 69 7.56 21.01 -13.92
N PHE A 70 6.65 20.06 -13.65
CA PHE A 70 7.00 18.64 -13.71
C PHE A 70 7.10 18.12 -15.15
N LYS A 71 7.83 17.01 -15.31
CA LYS A 71 8.08 16.37 -16.61
C LYS A 71 7.28 15.07 -16.65
N PRO A 72 6.11 15.04 -17.32
CA PRO A 72 5.31 13.83 -17.39
C PRO A 72 6.07 12.72 -18.14
N LYS A 73 5.93 11.49 -17.65
CA LYS A 73 6.48 10.28 -18.25
C LYS A 73 5.41 9.55 -19.03
N GLU A 74 5.76 9.08 -20.22
CA GLU A 74 4.88 8.20 -21.00
C GLU A 74 4.54 6.92 -20.22
N GLY A 75 3.30 6.46 -20.34
CA GLY A 75 2.80 5.28 -19.61
C GLY A 75 2.32 5.57 -18.18
N VAL A 76 2.54 6.77 -17.63
CA VAL A 76 2.07 7.16 -16.30
C VAL A 76 0.77 7.98 -16.40
N THR A 77 -0.24 7.57 -15.64
CA THR A 77 -1.50 8.30 -15.49
C THR A 77 -1.40 9.28 -14.33
N TYR A 78 -1.37 10.57 -14.65
CA TYR A 78 -1.36 11.64 -13.66
C TYR A 78 -2.79 12.06 -13.30
N LEU A 79 -3.14 11.97 -12.02
CA LEU A 79 -4.47 12.24 -11.49
C LEU A 79 -4.45 13.42 -10.53
N ALA A 80 -5.59 14.04 -10.26
CA ALA A 80 -5.74 15.02 -9.18
C ALA A 80 -7.07 14.82 -8.46
N MET A 81 -7.13 15.22 -7.19
CA MET A 81 -8.39 15.31 -6.46
C MET A 81 -9.11 16.60 -6.84
N ILE A 82 -10.33 16.49 -7.38
CA ILE A 82 -11.11 17.61 -7.92
C ILE A 82 -12.53 17.56 -7.31
N PRO A 83 -12.78 18.22 -6.16
CA PRO A 83 -14.04 18.04 -5.43
C PRO A 83 -15.22 18.87 -5.94
N ASN A 84 -15.00 19.82 -6.87
CA ASN A 84 -16.04 20.71 -7.36
C ASN A 84 -15.78 21.19 -8.80
N GLU A 85 -16.80 21.76 -9.44
CA GLU A 85 -16.74 22.20 -10.85
C GLU A 85 -15.71 23.31 -11.08
N ARG A 86 -15.50 24.21 -10.11
CA ARG A 86 -14.46 25.25 -10.21
C ARG A 86 -13.06 24.65 -10.23
N GLY A 87 -12.83 23.60 -9.45
CA GLY A 87 -11.59 22.82 -9.50
C GLY A 87 -11.45 22.10 -10.84
N MET A 88 -12.55 21.59 -11.40
CA MET A 88 -12.57 20.93 -12.71
C MET A 88 -12.22 21.89 -13.83
N GLU A 89 -12.74 23.11 -13.80
CA GLU A 89 -12.41 24.17 -14.75
C GLU A 89 -10.91 24.49 -14.73
N ARG A 90 -10.32 24.65 -13.54
CA ARG A 90 -8.86 24.84 -13.39
C ARG A 90 -8.07 23.66 -13.93
N ALA A 91 -8.48 22.44 -13.59
CA ALA A 91 -7.79 21.22 -13.98
C ALA A 91 -7.77 20.99 -15.51
N ARG A 92 -8.83 21.41 -16.23
CA ARG A 92 -8.91 21.30 -17.69
C ARG A 92 -7.74 21.98 -18.41
N ALA A 93 -7.20 23.06 -17.87
CA ALA A 93 -6.06 23.78 -18.45
C ALA A 93 -4.75 22.95 -18.47
N PHE A 94 -4.67 21.90 -17.66
CA PHE A 94 -3.49 21.04 -17.50
C PHE A 94 -3.71 19.63 -18.07
N SER A 95 -4.79 19.41 -18.82
CA SER A 95 -5.15 18.13 -19.44
C SER A 95 -4.97 18.22 -20.96
N PRO A 96 -3.98 17.55 -21.57
CA PRO A 96 -2.92 16.72 -20.98
C PRO A 96 -1.78 17.53 -20.33
N PRO A 97 -0.94 16.92 -19.45
CA PRO A 97 -0.86 15.49 -19.11
C PRO A 97 -1.81 15.03 -18.01
N LEU A 98 -2.52 15.95 -17.34
CA LEU A 98 -3.44 15.59 -16.26
C LEU A 98 -4.64 14.81 -16.82
N THR A 99 -4.92 13.66 -16.23
CA THR A 99 -6.09 12.84 -16.50
C THR A 99 -7.22 13.25 -15.55
N LEU A 100 -8.30 13.81 -16.10
CA LEU A 100 -9.41 14.39 -15.33
C LEU A 100 -10.38 13.37 -14.72
N SER A 101 -10.26 12.09 -15.09
CA SER A 101 -11.13 11.01 -14.57
C SER A 101 -10.35 9.74 -14.28
N ARG A 102 -10.62 9.13 -13.13
CA ARG A 102 -10.04 7.83 -12.74
C ARG A 102 -10.76 6.70 -13.49
N GLY A 103 -10.32 6.40 -14.71
CA GLY A 103 -10.77 5.22 -15.48
C GLY A 103 -12.31 5.11 -15.60
N LYS A 104 -12.86 3.89 -15.41
CA LYS A 104 -14.32 3.64 -15.40
C LYS A 104 -14.96 4.32 -14.19
N SER A 105 -15.23 5.62 -14.30
CA SER A 105 -15.89 6.42 -13.27
C SER A 105 -17.37 6.04 -13.19
N LEU A 106 -17.67 4.97 -12.44
CA LEU A 106 -19.03 4.57 -12.14
C LEU A 106 -19.72 5.62 -11.25
N PRO A 107 -20.99 5.97 -11.52
CA PRO A 107 -21.78 6.71 -10.54
C PRO A 107 -21.86 5.91 -9.24
N ARG A 108 -21.77 6.58 -8.10
CA ARG A 108 -21.65 5.92 -6.80
C ARG A 108 -22.50 6.58 -5.73
N THR A 109 -23.19 5.77 -4.94
CA THR A 109 -23.66 6.18 -3.61
C THR A 109 -22.57 5.90 -2.59
N SER A 110 -22.39 6.80 -1.64
CA SER A 110 -21.46 6.60 -0.53
C SER A 110 -21.85 7.46 0.66
N CYS A 111 -21.45 7.04 1.86
CA CYS A 111 -21.49 7.88 3.07
C CYS A 111 -20.34 7.53 4.02
N HIS A 112 -20.00 8.48 4.89
CA HIS A 112 -19.18 8.19 6.06
C HIS A 112 -20.04 7.52 7.14
N GLN A 113 -19.60 6.39 7.70
CA GLN A 113 -20.34 5.73 8.78
C GLN A 113 -20.30 6.53 10.10
N CYS A 114 -19.27 7.36 10.29
CA CYS A 114 -19.15 8.24 11.44
C CYS A 114 -19.66 9.67 11.13
N ASP A 115 -20.84 10.03 11.63
CA ASP A 115 -21.42 11.38 11.51
C ASP A 115 -20.52 12.48 12.10
N VAL A 116 -19.90 12.21 13.26
CA VAL A 116 -18.95 13.14 13.90
C VAL A 116 -17.77 13.45 12.98
N PHE A 117 -17.18 12.44 12.36
CA PHE A 117 -16.05 12.61 11.46
C PHE A 117 -16.43 13.44 10.22
N THR A 118 -17.54 13.13 9.54
CA THR A 118 -17.97 13.90 8.36
C THR A 118 -18.29 15.36 8.71
N ARG A 119 -18.84 15.63 9.89
CA ARG A 119 -19.06 17.02 10.34
C ARG A 119 -17.75 17.77 10.54
N ARG A 120 -16.74 17.10 11.12
CA ARG A 120 -15.41 17.68 11.32
C ARG A 120 -14.65 17.89 10.01
N ASN A 121 -14.74 16.93 9.09
CA ASN A 121 -13.96 16.90 7.86
C ASN A 121 -14.60 17.69 6.71
N TYR A 122 -15.92 17.57 6.54
CA TYR A 122 -16.67 18.13 5.39
C TYR A 122 -17.73 19.17 5.78
N ASN A 123 -17.88 19.49 7.07
CA ASN A 123 -18.96 20.35 7.57
C ASN A 123 -20.35 19.90 7.08
N ARG A 124 -20.57 18.58 7.05
CA ARG A 124 -21.79 17.94 6.57
C ARG A 124 -22.11 16.72 7.43
N SER A 125 -23.39 16.50 7.70
CA SER A 125 -23.85 15.29 8.40
C SER A 125 -23.96 14.09 7.48
N GLN A 126 -23.86 12.89 8.04
CA GLN A 126 -24.10 11.63 7.36
C GLN A 126 -25.49 11.61 6.70
N MET A 127 -26.53 12.09 7.39
CA MET A 127 -27.89 12.14 6.82
C MET A 127 -27.96 13.01 5.56
N LYS A 128 -27.19 14.11 5.50
CA LYS A 128 -27.13 14.97 4.30
C LYS A 128 -26.39 14.29 3.15
N GLU A 129 -25.39 13.45 3.41
CA GLU A 129 -24.76 12.62 2.38
C GLU A 129 -25.78 11.62 1.80
N MET A 130 -26.50 10.90 2.67
CA MET A 130 -27.51 9.93 2.27
C MET A 130 -28.70 10.56 1.53
N ALA A 131 -29.15 11.74 1.94
CA ALA A 131 -30.21 12.47 1.25
C ALA A 131 -29.87 12.80 -0.22
N GLY A 132 -28.58 12.85 -0.57
CA GLY A 132 -28.11 13.07 -1.94
C GLY A 132 -28.17 11.83 -2.85
N TRP A 133 -28.40 10.63 -2.30
CA TRP A 133 -28.34 9.37 -3.07
C TRP A 133 -29.43 9.31 -4.15
N ALA A 134 -30.68 9.65 -3.83
CA ALA A 134 -31.77 9.64 -4.80
C ALA A 134 -31.48 10.53 -6.02
N LYS A 135 -30.94 11.74 -5.80
CA LYS A 135 -30.53 12.65 -6.87
C LYS A 135 -29.38 12.07 -7.71
N THR A 136 -28.41 11.43 -7.05
CA THR A 136 -27.27 10.78 -7.72
C THR A 136 -27.73 9.67 -8.66
N ILE A 137 -28.63 8.82 -8.17
CA ILE A 137 -29.21 7.71 -8.93
C ILE A 137 -30.06 8.22 -10.10
N ALA A 138 -30.93 9.21 -9.87
CA ALA A 138 -31.74 9.81 -10.93
C ALA A 138 -30.86 10.43 -12.03
N THR A 139 -29.78 11.11 -11.65
CA THR A 139 -28.82 11.70 -12.59
C THR A 139 -28.08 10.61 -13.38
N ALA A 140 -27.65 9.53 -12.73
CA ALA A 140 -27.00 8.41 -13.37
C ALA A 140 -27.92 7.73 -14.40
N LYS A 141 -29.19 7.51 -14.03
CA LYS A 141 -30.22 6.95 -14.92
C LYS A 141 -30.48 7.85 -16.13
N ALA A 142 -30.62 9.15 -15.91
CA ALA A 142 -30.79 10.13 -16.99
C ALA A 142 -29.60 10.16 -17.97
N LYS A 143 -28.39 9.89 -17.48
CA LYS A 143 -27.17 9.75 -18.29
C LYS A 143 -26.97 8.36 -18.91
N GLY A 144 -27.94 7.45 -18.75
CA GLY A 144 -27.89 6.11 -19.34
C GLY A 144 -26.92 5.14 -18.67
N ALA A 145 -26.50 5.40 -17.41
CA ALA A 145 -25.62 4.51 -16.69
C ALA A 145 -26.23 3.10 -16.54
N LYS A 146 -25.42 2.07 -16.81
CA LYS A 146 -25.80 0.65 -16.69
C LYS A 146 -25.21 -0.03 -15.46
N GLU A 147 -24.13 0.54 -14.95
CA GLU A 147 -23.41 0.05 -13.79
C GLU A 147 -23.21 1.18 -12.78
N ALA A 148 -23.12 0.80 -11.51
CA ALA A 148 -22.90 1.71 -10.40
C ALA A 148 -21.97 1.10 -9.35
N GLY A 149 -21.51 1.96 -8.45
CA GLY A 149 -20.81 1.56 -7.24
C GLY A 149 -21.57 1.93 -5.97
N ILE A 150 -21.26 1.21 -4.90
CA ILE A 150 -21.70 1.52 -3.55
C ILE A 150 -20.47 1.66 -2.64
N GLY A 151 -20.59 2.32 -1.49
CA GLY A 151 -19.42 2.42 -0.63
C GLY A 151 -19.66 3.06 0.71
N THR A 152 -18.67 2.90 1.57
CA THR A 152 -18.62 3.54 2.88
C THR A 152 -17.23 4.10 3.14
N ASN A 153 -17.19 5.12 3.99
CA ASN A 153 -15.95 5.68 4.52
C ASN A 153 -16.04 5.70 6.05
N ALA A 154 -14.93 5.83 6.77
CA ALA A 154 -14.87 5.48 8.20
C ALA A 154 -15.46 4.09 8.45
N THR A 155 -15.12 3.12 7.60
CA THR A 155 -15.86 1.85 7.46
C THR A 155 -15.69 0.94 8.67
N PHE A 156 -14.49 0.90 9.24
CA PHE A 156 -14.12 -0.10 10.24
C PHE A 156 -14.30 0.39 11.68
N GLY A 157 -14.49 1.69 11.87
CA GLY A 157 -14.60 2.31 13.18
C GLY A 157 -14.29 3.80 13.13
N SER A 158 -14.22 4.38 14.32
CA SER A 158 -14.00 5.80 14.51
C SER A 158 -13.24 6.09 15.80
N ASN A 159 -12.25 6.98 15.72
CA ASN A 159 -11.58 7.52 16.90
C ASN A 159 -12.53 8.32 17.82
N PHE A 160 -13.75 8.65 17.35
CA PHE A 160 -14.71 9.46 18.12
C PHE A 160 -15.86 8.66 18.71
N VAL A 161 -16.25 7.55 18.08
CA VAL A 161 -17.46 6.79 18.48
C VAL A 161 -17.22 5.28 18.60
N GLY A 162 -15.97 4.83 18.45
CA GLY A 162 -15.59 3.44 18.65
C GLY A 162 -15.79 2.57 17.41
N ASP A 163 -15.95 1.27 17.67
CA ASP A 163 -15.91 0.23 16.66
C ASP A 163 -17.20 0.16 15.82
N PHE A 164 -17.06 -0.16 14.52
CA PHE A 164 -18.19 -0.50 13.66
C PHE A 164 -18.09 -1.95 13.18
N SER A 165 -19.16 -2.72 13.40
CA SER A 165 -19.20 -4.12 12.96
C SER A 165 -19.35 -4.23 11.44
N VAL A 166 -18.93 -5.39 10.91
CA VAL A 166 -19.15 -5.73 9.49
C VAL A 166 -20.64 -5.78 9.18
N ASP A 167 -21.51 -6.17 10.12
CA ASP A 167 -22.96 -6.15 9.93
C ASP A 167 -23.52 -4.75 9.61
N VAL A 168 -23.07 -3.73 10.34
CA VAL A 168 -23.48 -2.34 10.07
C VAL A 168 -23.05 -1.93 8.67
N THR A 169 -21.81 -2.25 8.30
CA THR A 169 -21.27 -1.96 6.96
C THR A 169 -22.08 -2.65 5.86
N MET A 170 -22.35 -3.95 6.02
CA MET A 170 -23.17 -4.72 5.07
C MET A 170 -24.58 -4.15 4.97
N LYS A 171 -25.17 -3.64 6.07
CA LYS A 171 -26.49 -3.01 6.04
C LYS A 171 -26.50 -1.70 5.24
N PHE A 172 -25.46 -0.87 5.38
CA PHE A 172 -25.30 0.32 4.55
C PHE A 172 -25.16 -0.04 3.07
N MET A 173 -24.38 -1.07 2.75
CA MET A 173 -24.20 -1.52 1.37
C MET A 173 -25.49 -2.10 0.77
N GLU A 174 -26.23 -2.90 1.55
CA GLU A 174 -27.54 -3.45 1.14
C GLU A 174 -28.53 -2.34 0.81
N LYS A 175 -28.65 -1.32 1.67
CA LYS A 175 -29.55 -0.19 1.41
C LYS A 175 -29.16 0.62 0.18
N GLN A 176 -27.87 0.77 -0.07
CA GLN A 176 -27.41 1.39 -1.31
C GLN A 176 -27.72 0.54 -2.54
N HIS A 177 -27.51 -0.78 -2.44
CA HIS A 177 -27.80 -1.73 -3.52
C HIS A 177 -29.28 -1.73 -3.90
N GLU A 178 -30.18 -1.83 -2.92
CA GLU A 178 -31.65 -1.77 -3.13
C GLU A 178 -32.07 -0.52 -3.92
N LEU A 179 -31.44 0.63 -3.67
CA LEU A 179 -31.75 1.88 -4.36
C LEU A 179 -31.30 1.88 -5.83
N TRP A 180 -30.16 1.24 -6.14
CA TRP A 180 -29.69 1.07 -7.52
C TRP A 180 -30.52 0.04 -8.29
N ASP A 181 -30.92 -1.05 -7.63
CA ASP A 181 -31.82 -2.07 -8.20
C ASP A 181 -33.17 -1.47 -8.58
N ALA A 182 -33.75 -0.64 -7.71
CA ALA A 182 -35.00 0.07 -8.01
C ALA A 182 -34.89 1.00 -9.23
N ALA A 183 -33.67 1.47 -9.54
CA ALA A 183 -33.40 2.25 -10.73
C ALA A 183 -33.12 1.39 -11.98
N GLY A 184 -32.94 0.08 -11.83
CA GLY A 184 -32.56 -0.87 -12.89
C GLY A 184 -31.09 -0.73 -13.30
N ILE A 185 -30.22 -0.33 -12.36
CA ILE A 185 -28.79 -0.11 -12.60
C ILE A 185 -28.01 -1.13 -11.76
N LYS A 186 -27.14 -1.90 -12.40
CA LYS A 186 -26.42 -3.00 -11.76
C LYS A 186 -25.29 -2.47 -10.87
N VAL A 187 -25.17 -2.96 -9.64
CA VAL A 187 -24.01 -2.65 -8.80
C VAL A 187 -22.87 -3.62 -9.13
N THR A 188 -21.73 -3.09 -9.58
CA THR A 188 -20.55 -3.88 -9.96
C THR A 188 -19.30 -3.54 -9.17
N SER A 189 -19.39 -2.55 -8.26
CA SER A 189 -18.23 -2.13 -7.46
C SER A 189 -18.55 -1.74 -6.03
N ILE A 190 -17.63 -2.04 -5.12
CA ILE A 190 -17.63 -1.50 -3.75
C ILE A 190 -16.40 -0.62 -3.50
N SER A 191 -16.52 0.31 -2.55
CA SER A 191 -15.38 1.07 -2.04
C SER A 191 -15.47 1.23 -0.53
N VAL A 192 -14.36 0.95 0.16
CA VAL A 192 -14.23 1.12 1.61
C VAL A 192 -13.05 2.03 1.94
N GLY A 193 -13.30 3.02 2.81
CA GLY A 193 -12.27 3.93 3.32
C GLY A 193 -12.07 3.80 4.83
N ASP A 194 -10.80 3.94 5.25
CA ASP A 194 -10.36 3.87 6.64
C ASP A 194 -9.56 5.12 7.09
N PRO A 195 -10.15 6.31 7.13
CA PRO A 195 -9.47 7.59 7.40
C PRO A 195 -8.92 7.72 8.82
N MET A 196 -9.22 6.76 9.70
CA MET A 196 -8.87 6.77 11.12
C MET A 196 -8.00 5.56 11.52
N GLY A 197 -7.62 4.69 10.58
CA GLY A 197 -6.73 3.55 10.83
C GLY A 197 -7.33 2.51 11.78
N TRP A 198 -8.60 2.13 11.55
CA TRP A 198 -9.34 1.12 12.31
C TRP A 198 -9.44 -0.23 11.59
N VAL A 199 -8.92 -0.34 10.36
CA VAL A 199 -8.96 -1.60 9.61
C VAL A 199 -8.24 -2.71 10.38
N HIS A 200 -8.82 -3.90 10.34
CA HIS A 200 -8.19 -5.14 10.79
C HIS A 200 -8.39 -6.21 9.72
N PRO A 201 -7.41 -7.09 9.46
CA PRO A 201 -7.50 -8.16 8.45
C PRO A 201 -8.80 -8.97 8.52
N ALA A 202 -9.19 -9.40 9.72
CA ALA A 202 -10.42 -10.17 9.94
C ALA A 202 -11.70 -9.46 9.45
N LYS A 203 -11.78 -8.13 9.55
CA LYS A 203 -12.94 -7.37 9.05
C LYS A 203 -12.97 -7.32 7.52
N ILE A 204 -11.81 -7.24 6.87
CA ILE A 204 -11.70 -7.34 5.42
C ILE A 204 -12.14 -8.73 4.96
N GLU A 205 -11.62 -9.78 5.58
CA GLU A 205 -11.97 -11.17 5.26
C GLU A 205 -13.49 -11.41 5.34
N GLU A 206 -14.09 -11.07 6.48
CA GLU A 206 -15.53 -11.25 6.68
C GLU A 206 -16.34 -10.43 5.67
N MET A 207 -16.02 -9.14 5.51
CA MET A 207 -16.76 -8.23 4.63
C MET A 207 -16.66 -8.66 3.17
N PHE A 208 -15.47 -8.95 2.66
CA PHE A 208 -15.29 -9.31 1.25
C PHE A 208 -15.91 -10.68 0.95
N SER A 209 -15.80 -11.65 1.87
CA SER A 209 -16.50 -12.94 1.76
C SER A 209 -18.02 -12.76 1.65
N ARG A 210 -18.60 -11.90 2.50
CA ARG A 210 -20.04 -11.61 2.49
C ARG A 210 -20.46 -10.88 1.22
N VAL A 211 -19.69 -9.89 0.76
CA VAL A 211 -19.96 -9.17 -0.49
C VAL A 211 -19.95 -10.13 -1.68
N LYS A 212 -18.91 -10.97 -1.84
CA LYS A 212 -18.82 -11.93 -2.94
C LYS A 212 -19.96 -12.96 -2.92
N ARG A 213 -20.39 -13.40 -1.74
CA ARG A 213 -21.50 -14.34 -1.58
C ARG A 213 -22.86 -13.69 -1.88
N GLN A 214 -23.09 -12.47 -1.40
CA GLN A 214 -24.38 -11.80 -1.51
C GLN A 214 -24.57 -11.12 -2.88
N TRP A 215 -23.50 -10.58 -3.45
CA TRP A 215 -23.50 -9.83 -4.71
C TRP A 215 -22.35 -10.33 -5.62
N PRO A 216 -22.51 -11.51 -6.24
CA PRO A 216 -21.46 -12.12 -7.08
C PRO A 216 -21.11 -11.31 -8.33
N ASP A 217 -21.98 -10.36 -8.70
CA ASP A 217 -21.80 -9.41 -9.78
C ASP A 217 -20.78 -8.29 -9.49
N ILE A 218 -20.37 -8.15 -8.22
CA ILE A 218 -19.37 -7.18 -7.80
C ILE A 218 -17.98 -7.79 -8.06
N THR A 219 -17.28 -7.22 -9.03
CA THR A 219 -15.93 -7.61 -9.41
C THR A 219 -14.91 -6.48 -9.26
N GLU A 220 -15.34 -5.26 -8.93
CA GLU A 220 -14.46 -4.11 -8.71
C GLU A 220 -14.44 -3.71 -7.23
N PHE A 221 -13.31 -3.92 -6.57
CA PHE A 221 -13.11 -3.63 -5.16
C PHE A 221 -12.16 -2.44 -5.00
N ARG A 222 -12.45 -1.52 -4.09
CA ARG A 222 -11.51 -0.46 -3.68
C ARG A 222 -11.35 -0.45 -2.17
N ALA A 223 -10.11 -0.46 -1.70
CA ALA A 223 -9.79 -0.28 -0.28
C ALA A 223 -8.76 0.83 -0.11
N HIS A 224 -9.15 1.90 0.59
CA HIS A 224 -8.29 3.01 0.98
C HIS A 224 -7.96 2.87 2.47
N LEU A 225 -6.77 2.36 2.77
CA LEU A 225 -6.38 1.89 4.10
C LEU A 225 -5.29 2.78 4.71
N HIS A 226 -5.57 3.34 5.88
CA HIS A 226 -4.56 4.06 6.65
C HIS A 226 -3.83 3.12 7.60
N ASN A 227 -2.60 3.49 7.98
CA ASN A 227 -1.69 2.60 8.70
C ASN A 227 -1.42 3.02 10.16
N ALA A 228 -2.33 3.76 10.78
CA ALA A 228 -2.14 4.37 12.11
C ALA A 228 -1.76 3.37 13.21
N ARG A 229 -2.11 2.09 13.02
CA ARG A 229 -1.87 0.98 13.96
C ARG A 229 -1.18 -0.21 13.30
N GLY A 230 -0.50 0.01 12.17
CA GLY A 230 0.27 -1.03 11.47
C GLY A 230 -0.56 -2.09 10.73
N MET A 231 -1.88 -1.92 10.61
CA MET A 231 -2.78 -2.94 10.06
C MET A 231 -3.04 -2.83 8.56
N ALA A 232 -2.57 -1.79 7.87
CA ALA A 232 -2.93 -1.54 6.47
C ALA A 232 -2.39 -2.63 5.53
N ILE A 233 -1.10 -2.98 5.62
CA ILE A 233 -0.47 -3.99 4.76
C ILE A 233 -1.08 -5.38 4.98
N ALA A 234 -1.25 -5.80 6.24
CA ALA A 234 -1.88 -7.08 6.56
C ALA A 234 -3.34 -7.16 6.03
N SER A 235 -4.05 -6.05 6.09
CA SER A 235 -5.42 -5.93 5.58
C SER A 235 -5.45 -5.95 4.04
N ALA A 236 -4.47 -5.31 3.40
CA ALA A 236 -4.28 -5.36 1.95
C ALA A 236 -3.94 -6.78 1.46
N TYR A 237 -3.03 -7.48 2.14
CA TYR A 237 -2.75 -8.90 1.88
C TYR A 237 -4.03 -9.73 1.95
N THR A 238 -4.82 -9.54 3.00
CA THR A 238 -6.09 -10.25 3.18
C THR A 238 -7.07 -9.94 2.04
N ALA A 239 -7.21 -8.67 1.66
CA ALA A 239 -8.03 -8.28 0.51
C ALA A 239 -7.61 -9.00 -0.78
N ILE A 240 -6.31 -9.10 -1.05
CA ILE A 240 -5.77 -9.81 -2.22
C ILE A 240 -6.09 -11.32 -2.15
N ARG A 241 -6.01 -11.93 -0.97
CA ARG A 241 -6.27 -13.38 -0.78
C ARG A 241 -7.75 -13.75 -0.89
N MET A 242 -8.66 -12.80 -0.63
CA MET A 242 -10.11 -13.01 -0.69
C MET A 242 -10.70 -12.87 -2.09
N LEU A 243 -9.92 -12.35 -3.04
CA LEU A 243 -10.36 -12.09 -4.41
C LEU A 243 -9.64 -13.04 -5.39
N ASP A 244 -10.21 -13.17 -6.58
CA ASP A 244 -9.72 -14.05 -7.64
C ASP A 244 -9.44 -13.27 -8.94
N GLU A 245 -8.97 -13.96 -9.97
CA GLU A 245 -8.56 -13.36 -11.25
C GLU A 245 -9.66 -12.62 -12.01
N ARG A 246 -10.93 -12.81 -11.66
CA ARG A 246 -12.06 -12.09 -12.25
C ARG A 246 -12.27 -10.71 -11.61
N ASP A 247 -11.60 -10.46 -10.50
CA ASP A 247 -11.74 -9.24 -9.73
C ASP A 247 -10.62 -8.22 -10.03
N THR A 248 -10.96 -6.94 -9.90
CA THR A 248 -9.99 -5.84 -9.82
C THR A 248 -9.97 -5.31 -8.40
N LEU A 249 -8.79 -5.26 -7.77
CA LEU A 249 -8.58 -4.63 -6.47
C LEU A 249 -7.81 -3.31 -6.64
N ARG A 250 -8.47 -2.21 -6.28
CA ARG A 250 -7.92 -0.85 -6.30
C ARG A 250 -7.40 -0.51 -4.92
N MET A 251 -6.09 -0.31 -4.82
CA MET A 251 -5.39 0.04 -3.59
C MET A 251 -4.74 1.40 -3.72
N GLU A 252 -4.65 2.10 -2.59
CA GLU A 252 -4.03 3.41 -2.49
C GLU A 252 -2.99 3.38 -1.37
N GLY A 253 -1.86 4.01 -1.61
CA GLY A 253 -0.78 4.14 -0.64
C GLY A 253 -0.07 5.47 -0.82
N THR A 254 0.89 5.72 0.05
CA THR A 254 1.79 6.86 -0.09
C THR A 254 3.22 6.41 0.10
N LEU A 255 4.11 6.98 -0.70
CA LEU A 255 5.55 6.84 -0.54
C LEU A 255 5.95 7.12 0.92
N GLY A 256 6.69 6.19 1.55
CA GLY A 256 7.12 6.34 2.94
C GLY A 256 6.00 6.22 3.97
N GLY A 257 4.77 5.92 3.57
CA GLY A 257 3.61 5.77 4.45
C GLY A 257 3.15 7.07 5.12
N ILE A 258 3.58 8.23 4.63
CA ILE A 258 3.17 9.53 5.17
C ILE A 258 1.72 9.87 4.82
N GLY A 259 1.19 10.96 5.36
CA GLY A 259 -0.17 11.40 5.08
C GLY A 259 -1.15 10.99 6.15
N GLY A 260 -2.43 11.19 5.84
CA GLY A 260 -3.48 11.10 6.84
C GLY A 260 -4.52 12.20 6.69
N CYS A 261 -5.67 11.99 7.30
CA CYS A 261 -6.66 13.03 7.42
C CYS A 261 -6.38 13.88 8.69
N PRO A 262 -6.12 15.20 8.60
CA PRO A 262 -5.90 16.02 9.80
C PRO A 262 -7.12 16.08 10.73
N TYR A 263 -8.31 15.74 10.24
CA TYR A 263 -9.57 15.78 10.98
C TYR A 263 -9.93 14.48 11.71
N CYS A 264 -9.10 13.43 11.59
CA CYS A 264 -9.33 12.10 12.16
C CYS A 264 -8.98 12.00 13.66
N GLY A 265 -8.38 13.04 14.24
CA GLY A 265 -7.96 13.10 15.65
C GLY A 265 -6.51 12.67 15.94
N THR A 266 -5.84 12.04 14.98
CA THR A 266 -4.44 11.55 15.14
C THR A 266 -3.43 12.24 14.22
N GLY A 267 -3.88 13.11 13.30
CA GLY A 267 -2.99 13.95 12.50
C GLY A 267 -1.98 13.14 11.68
N GLN A 268 -0.70 13.55 11.72
CA GLN A 268 0.39 12.89 10.99
C GLN A 268 0.61 11.42 11.39
N ALA A 269 0.21 11.03 12.61
CA ALA A 269 0.31 9.65 13.07
C ALA A 269 -0.70 8.71 12.39
N THR A 270 -1.65 9.24 11.61
CA THR A 270 -2.59 8.40 10.87
C THR A 270 -1.86 7.55 9.82
N GLY A 271 -0.91 8.15 9.12
CA GLY A 271 -0.16 7.51 8.05
C GLY A 271 -1.04 6.92 6.95
N MET A 272 -0.39 6.32 5.97
CA MET A 272 -0.99 5.51 4.92
C MET A 272 -0.18 4.23 4.77
N MET A 273 -0.70 3.26 4.02
CA MET A 273 0.10 2.11 3.61
C MET A 273 1.35 2.59 2.85
N PRO A 274 2.58 2.29 3.33
CA PRO A 274 3.80 2.66 2.62
C PRO A 274 3.84 1.98 1.25
N THR A 275 4.03 2.77 0.20
CA THR A 275 4.03 2.27 -1.19
C THR A 275 5.13 1.23 -1.39
N GLU A 276 6.34 1.50 -0.91
CA GLU A 276 7.50 0.62 -1.05
C GLU A 276 7.30 -0.73 -0.33
N ASP A 277 6.65 -0.72 0.85
CA ASP A 277 6.37 -1.94 1.58
C ASP A 277 5.28 -2.77 0.88
N PHE A 278 4.28 -2.10 0.30
CA PHE A 278 3.24 -2.77 -0.48
C PHE A 278 3.78 -3.36 -1.79
N MET A 279 4.60 -2.61 -2.53
CA MET A 279 5.23 -3.10 -3.76
C MET A 279 6.14 -4.29 -3.50
N HIS A 280 6.92 -4.25 -2.41
CA HIS A 280 7.74 -5.38 -1.97
C HIS A 280 6.91 -6.62 -1.62
N MET A 281 5.77 -6.43 -0.96
CA MET A 281 4.84 -7.53 -0.70
C MET A 281 4.31 -8.13 -2.00
N LEU A 282 3.90 -7.31 -2.97
CA LEU A 282 3.39 -7.78 -4.27
C LEU A 282 4.46 -8.57 -5.05
N ASP A 283 5.69 -8.05 -5.12
CA ASP A 283 6.84 -8.75 -5.72
C ASP A 283 7.07 -10.11 -5.04
N GLY A 284 7.01 -10.13 -3.70
CA GLY A 284 7.11 -11.34 -2.91
C GLY A 284 6.02 -12.37 -3.13
N MET A 285 4.84 -11.93 -3.58
CA MET A 285 3.72 -12.78 -3.97
C MET A 285 3.79 -13.23 -5.44
N GLY A 286 4.77 -12.73 -6.20
CA GLY A 286 4.89 -12.96 -7.64
C GLY A 286 3.87 -12.18 -8.46
N ILE A 287 3.34 -11.07 -7.93
CA ILE A 287 2.44 -10.16 -8.64
C ILE A 287 3.30 -9.07 -9.29
N GLU A 288 3.32 -9.05 -10.63
CA GLU A 288 4.09 -8.06 -11.39
C GLU A 288 3.50 -6.66 -11.21
N THR A 289 4.35 -5.70 -10.82
CA THR A 289 3.97 -4.30 -10.61
C THR A 289 4.55 -3.35 -11.66
N GLY A 290 5.65 -3.76 -12.31
CA GLY A 290 6.45 -2.90 -13.19
C GLY A 290 7.25 -1.82 -12.47
N VAL A 291 7.29 -1.85 -11.13
CA VAL A 291 7.95 -0.84 -10.30
C VAL A 291 9.42 -1.19 -10.06
N ASP A 292 10.29 -0.22 -10.29
CA ASP A 292 11.71 -0.23 -9.94
C ASP A 292 11.87 0.10 -8.45
N MET A 293 12.14 -0.92 -7.65
CA MET A 293 12.26 -0.79 -6.19
C MET A 293 13.43 0.12 -5.76
N ASP A 294 14.53 0.15 -6.51
CA ASP A 294 15.69 0.96 -6.14
C ASP A 294 15.35 2.44 -6.28
N LYS A 295 14.76 2.83 -7.41
CA LYS A 295 14.28 4.21 -7.62
C LYS A 295 13.19 4.61 -6.65
N LEU A 296 12.30 3.66 -6.30
CA LEU A 296 11.24 3.93 -5.32
C LEU A 296 11.84 4.22 -3.94
N ILE A 297 12.86 3.47 -3.52
CA ILE A 297 13.58 3.71 -2.26
C ILE A 297 14.31 5.06 -2.29
N GLU A 298 14.96 5.41 -3.40
CA GLU A 298 15.57 6.74 -3.55
C GLU A 298 14.54 7.87 -3.44
N CYS A 299 13.32 7.66 -3.96
CA CYS A 299 12.23 8.60 -3.75
C CYS A 299 11.88 8.74 -2.27
N VAL A 300 11.88 7.66 -1.48
CA VAL A 300 11.62 7.73 -0.03
C VAL A 300 12.71 8.55 0.65
N TRP A 301 13.99 8.34 0.34
CA TRP A 301 15.07 9.13 0.94
C TRP A 301 15.02 10.61 0.53
N LEU A 302 14.67 10.89 -0.73
CA LEU A 302 14.42 12.26 -1.18
C LEU A 302 13.24 12.88 -0.41
N LEU A 303 12.16 12.13 -0.17
CA LEU A 303 11.05 12.60 0.65
C LEU A 303 11.52 12.90 2.09
N GLU A 304 12.32 12.03 2.71
CA GLU A 304 12.86 12.26 4.05
C GLU A 304 13.75 13.52 4.13
N GLU A 305 14.55 13.79 3.10
CA GLU A 305 15.33 15.03 2.95
C GLU A 305 14.40 16.25 2.94
N ILE A 306 13.35 16.23 2.12
CA ILE A 306 12.37 17.32 2.00
C ILE A 306 11.63 17.55 3.32
N LEU A 307 11.30 16.49 4.05
CA LEU A 307 10.57 16.57 5.32
C LEU A 307 11.47 16.90 6.51
N GLY A 308 12.79 16.68 6.40
CA GLY A 308 13.73 16.79 7.51
C GLY A 308 13.51 15.73 8.60
N ARG A 309 12.87 14.60 8.27
CA ARG A 309 12.59 13.50 9.19
C ARG A 309 12.42 12.18 8.45
N GLN A 310 12.58 11.08 9.18
CA GLN A 310 12.30 9.75 8.65
C GLN A 310 10.82 9.55 8.31
N ALA A 311 10.59 8.76 7.28
CA ALA A 311 9.30 8.23 6.88
C ALA A 311 9.00 6.94 7.64
N TRP A 312 7.77 6.42 7.50
CA TRP A 312 7.27 5.30 8.30
C TRP A 312 7.52 3.93 7.66
N GLY A 313 7.80 3.87 6.36
CA GLY A 313 8.06 2.62 5.66
C GLY A 313 9.35 1.92 6.10
N HIS A 314 9.40 0.61 5.83
CA HIS A 314 10.46 -0.28 6.32
C HIS A 314 11.44 -0.69 5.22
N VAL A 315 10.94 -0.98 4.01
CA VAL A 315 11.76 -1.51 2.91
C VAL A 315 12.83 -0.52 2.46
N SER A 316 12.56 0.78 2.53
CA SER A 316 13.55 1.84 2.25
C SER A 316 14.74 1.86 3.21
N ARG A 317 14.64 1.17 4.36
CA ARG A 317 15.69 1.10 5.38
C ARG A 317 16.58 -0.12 5.22
N ALA A 318 15.97 -1.27 4.93
CA ALA A 318 16.67 -2.55 4.85
C ALA A 318 16.95 -3.02 3.40
N GLY A 319 16.33 -2.36 2.42
CA GLY A 319 16.34 -2.79 1.03
C GLY A 319 15.27 -3.85 0.73
N PRO A 320 15.00 -4.12 -0.56
CA PRO A 320 14.17 -5.25 -0.95
C PRO A 320 14.86 -6.57 -0.57
N ARG A 321 14.09 -7.67 -0.48
CA ARG A 321 14.68 -8.97 -0.16
C ARG A 321 15.69 -9.35 -1.25
N PRO A 322 16.93 -9.73 -0.91
CA PRO A 322 17.92 -10.06 -1.92
C PRO A 322 17.63 -11.46 -2.49
N MET A 323 16.91 -11.50 -3.62
CA MET A 323 16.49 -12.75 -4.26
C MET A 323 17.43 -13.22 -5.39
N LYS A 324 18.31 -12.33 -5.88
CA LYS A 324 19.27 -12.60 -6.96
C LYS A 324 20.69 -12.68 -6.38
N LYS A 325 21.54 -13.53 -6.98
CA LYS A 325 22.91 -13.76 -6.50
C LYS A 325 23.71 -12.47 -6.37
N GLU A 326 23.56 -11.55 -7.32
CA GLU A 326 24.29 -10.28 -7.38
C GLU A 326 23.80 -9.27 -6.32
N ARG A 327 22.71 -9.58 -5.63
CA ARG A 327 22.06 -8.73 -4.62
C ARG A 327 22.18 -9.31 -3.22
N LEU A 328 22.65 -10.57 -3.09
CA LEU A 328 22.97 -11.15 -1.80
C LEU A 328 24.04 -10.30 -1.12
N PHE A 329 23.92 -10.15 0.19
CA PHE A 329 24.88 -9.40 0.96
C PHE A 329 26.19 -10.19 1.06
N ASP A 330 27.31 -9.47 1.13
CA ASP A 330 28.61 -10.08 1.39
C ASP A 330 28.55 -10.82 2.73
N ALA A 331 28.86 -12.11 2.71
CA ALA A 331 28.93 -12.93 3.92
C ALA A 331 29.98 -12.38 4.92
N ASN A 332 30.95 -11.62 4.43
CA ASN A 332 32.00 -10.96 5.20
C ASN A 332 31.72 -9.48 5.46
N ALA A 333 30.49 -9.00 5.19
CA ALA A 333 30.11 -7.65 5.59
C ALA A 333 30.31 -7.49 7.10
N PRO A 334 31.08 -6.49 7.56
CA PRO A 334 31.37 -6.29 8.97
C PRO A 334 30.11 -5.84 9.72
N PHE A 335 30.27 -5.53 11.01
CA PHE A 335 29.20 -4.99 11.83
C PHE A 335 28.55 -3.73 11.21
N VAL A 336 27.29 -3.86 10.80
CA VAL A 336 26.43 -2.77 10.28
C VAL A 336 25.61 -2.21 11.44
N GLU A 337 26.00 -1.05 11.95
CA GLU A 337 25.44 -0.43 13.15
C GLU A 337 24.38 0.64 12.83
N THR A 338 24.59 1.39 11.73
CA THR A 338 23.78 2.58 11.43
C THR A 338 22.87 2.39 10.22
N LEU A 339 21.82 3.20 10.14
CA LEU A 339 20.94 3.23 8.97
C LEU A 339 21.65 3.70 7.70
N ASP A 340 22.69 4.53 7.82
CA ASP A 340 23.50 4.93 6.67
C ASP A 340 24.38 3.78 6.19
N GLN A 341 25.01 3.03 7.10
CA GLN A 341 25.73 1.80 6.75
C GLN A 341 24.81 0.79 6.08
N ALA A 342 23.56 0.64 6.57
CA ALA A 342 22.57 -0.27 6.00
C ALA A 342 22.27 0.01 4.52
N LYS A 343 22.44 1.25 4.02
CA LYS A 343 22.26 1.59 2.59
C LYS A 343 23.28 0.91 1.65
N HIS A 344 24.19 0.09 2.18
CA HIS A 344 25.12 -0.72 1.39
C HIS A 344 24.41 -1.64 0.39
N PHE A 345 23.15 -2.02 0.63
CA PHE A 345 22.36 -2.81 -0.33
C PHE A 345 22.17 -2.09 -1.68
N MET A 346 22.29 -0.76 -1.69
CA MET A 346 22.26 0.09 -2.89
C MET A 346 23.64 0.59 -3.29
N TYR A 347 24.42 1.09 -2.32
CA TYR A 347 25.67 1.81 -2.60
C TYR A 347 26.94 0.99 -2.39
N GLY A 348 26.79 -0.28 -2.01
CA GLY A 348 27.88 -1.24 -1.87
C GLY A 348 28.69 -1.11 -0.57
N PRO A 349 29.78 -1.89 -0.46
CA PRO A 349 30.50 -2.14 0.79
C PRO A 349 31.21 -0.92 1.39
N LYS A 350 31.44 0.14 0.60
CA LYS A 350 32.11 1.36 1.07
C LYS A 350 31.43 1.99 2.29
N LEU A 351 30.13 1.77 2.46
CA LEU A 351 29.39 2.37 3.58
C LEU A 351 29.75 1.76 4.94
N TYR A 352 30.25 0.52 4.97
CA TYR A 352 30.65 -0.16 6.21
C TYR A 352 32.16 -0.47 6.25
N GLU A 353 32.95 0.14 5.36
CA GLU A 353 34.39 -0.06 5.30
C GLU A 353 35.05 0.32 6.64
N GLY A 354 35.99 -0.51 7.11
CA GLY A 354 36.63 -0.35 8.41
C GLY A 354 35.77 -0.78 9.61
N GLY A 355 34.59 -1.36 9.36
CA GLY A 355 33.76 -1.94 10.42
C GLY A 355 34.43 -3.12 11.13
N ILE A 356 34.04 -3.33 12.39
CA ILE A 356 34.54 -4.44 13.20
C ILE A 356 33.85 -5.74 12.80
N SER A 357 34.59 -6.86 12.86
CA SER A 357 34.05 -8.20 12.59
C SER A 357 34.40 -9.14 13.75
N PRO A 358 33.46 -9.98 14.22
CA PRO A 358 33.76 -11.00 15.21
C PRO A 358 34.56 -12.18 14.65
N TRP A 359 34.63 -12.33 13.33
CA TRP A 359 35.48 -13.30 12.64
C TRP A 359 36.85 -12.70 12.30
N THR A 360 37.91 -13.48 12.46
CA THR A 360 39.29 -13.11 12.12
C THR A 360 39.74 -13.61 10.75
N GLU A 361 39.00 -14.57 10.18
CA GLU A 361 39.25 -15.16 8.87
C GLU A 361 38.02 -15.00 7.99
N GLN A 362 38.19 -15.13 6.68
CA GLN A 362 37.08 -15.07 5.73
C GLN A 362 36.07 -16.19 6.01
N ILE A 363 34.79 -15.83 6.06
CA ILE A 363 33.69 -16.77 6.22
C ILE A 363 33.63 -17.67 4.98
N THR A 364 33.90 -18.95 5.19
CA THR A 364 33.72 -20.02 4.21
C THR A 364 32.55 -20.90 4.64
N SER A 365 31.83 -21.46 3.68
CA SER A 365 30.71 -22.35 3.95
C SER A 365 30.44 -23.25 2.74
N PRO A 366 30.29 -24.56 2.92
CA PRO A 366 29.85 -25.46 1.86
C PRO A 366 28.54 -25.00 1.21
N TYR A 367 27.67 -24.31 1.96
CA TYR A 367 26.44 -23.72 1.42
C TYR A 367 26.71 -22.53 0.50
N LEU A 368 27.68 -21.68 0.85
CA LEU A 368 28.10 -20.55 0.00
C LEU A 368 28.76 -21.05 -1.28
N GLU A 369 29.65 -22.03 -1.19
CA GLU A 369 30.29 -22.65 -2.38
C GLU A 369 29.27 -23.22 -3.36
N ARG A 370 28.17 -23.79 -2.85
CA ARG A 370 27.07 -24.29 -3.69
C ARG A 370 26.35 -23.14 -4.41
N LEU A 371 26.02 -22.06 -3.70
CA LEU A 371 25.42 -20.86 -4.32
C LEU A 371 26.35 -20.25 -5.38
N GLU A 372 27.66 -20.24 -5.14
CA GLU A 372 28.65 -19.77 -6.12
C GLU A 372 28.60 -20.59 -7.41
N LYS A 373 28.43 -21.91 -7.29
CA LYS A 373 28.24 -22.87 -8.39
C LYS A 373 26.83 -22.86 -9.00
N GLY A 374 25.93 -22.00 -8.51
CA GLY A 374 24.55 -21.92 -8.98
C GLY A 374 23.66 -23.09 -8.53
N GLN A 375 24.08 -23.82 -7.50
CA GLN A 375 23.34 -24.93 -6.91
C GLN A 375 22.41 -24.43 -5.80
N ALA A 376 21.33 -25.16 -5.54
CA ALA A 376 20.45 -24.87 -4.41
C ALA A 376 21.18 -25.05 -3.07
N MET A 377 20.93 -24.13 -2.14
CA MET A 377 21.41 -24.22 -0.76
C MET A 377 20.89 -25.49 -0.06
N PHE A 378 19.65 -25.87 -0.36
CA PHE A 378 18.99 -27.10 0.11
C PHE A 378 18.34 -27.82 -1.06
N GLU A 379 18.62 -29.10 -1.22
CA GLU A 379 17.97 -29.93 -2.25
C GLU A 379 16.75 -30.62 -1.64
N VAL A 380 15.56 -30.07 -1.84
CA VAL A 380 14.32 -30.59 -1.20
C VAL A 380 14.15 -32.11 -1.34
N ASN A 381 14.41 -32.65 -2.53
CA ASN A 381 14.31 -34.08 -2.83
C ASN A 381 15.68 -34.70 -3.16
N GLY A 382 16.78 -34.01 -2.82
CA GLY A 382 18.14 -34.47 -3.12
C GLY A 382 18.85 -35.02 -1.89
N ASN A 383 20.17 -35.09 -1.97
CA ASN A 383 21.00 -35.62 -0.89
C ASN A 383 21.53 -34.50 0.00
N TRP A 384 21.69 -33.28 -0.53
CA TRP A 384 22.28 -32.17 0.22
C TRP A 384 21.23 -31.34 0.98
N PRO A 385 21.46 -31.00 2.27
CA PRO A 385 22.54 -31.45 3.15
C PRO A 385 22.22 -32.77 3.89
N TRP A 386 21.07 -33.38 3.60
CA TRP A 386 20.43 -34.43 4.41
C TRP A 386 21.22 -35.74 4.58
N GLN A 387 22.11 -36.07 3.63
CA GLN A 387 22.92 -37.29 3.66
C GLN A 387 24.41 -37.03 3.93
N GLU A 388 24.79 -35.78 4.18
CA GLU A 388 26.17 -35.43 4.47
C GLU A 388 26.62 -35.98 5.83
N PRO A 389 27.91 -36.28 6.03
CA PRO A 389 28.41 -36.82 7.30
C PRO A 389 28.11 -35.97 8.53
N PHE A 390 27.97 -34.64 8.36
CA PHE A 390 27.64 -33.73 9.46
C PHE A 390 26.14 -33.75 9.83
N PHE A 391 25.27 -34.31 8.98
CA PHE A 391 23.84 -34.35 9.25
C PHE A 391 23.53 -35.55 10.17
N PRO A 392 22.94 -35.33 11.36
CA PRO A 392 22.71 -36.41 12.33
C PRO A 392 21.84 -37.53 11.76
N LYS A 393 22.26 -38.78 11.97
CA LYS A 393 21.50 -39.96 11.57
C LYS A 393 20.71 -40.50 12.77
N VAL A 394 19.66 -41.26 12.46
CA VAL A 394 18.81 -41.88 13.50
C VAL A 394 19.64 -42.79 14.40
N GLU A 395 20.64 -43.46 13.84
CA GLU A 395 21.56 -44.34 14.55
C GLU A 395 22.44 -43.57 15.54
N ASP A 396 22.89 -42.35 15.18
CA ASP A 396 23.69 -41.50 16.06
C ASP A 396 22.89 -41.09 17.31
N VAL A 397 21.60 -40.74 17.11
CA VAL A 397 20.68 -40.41 18.21
C VAL A 397 20.44 -41.63 19.11
N ARG A 398 20.20 -42.81 18.53
CA ARG A 398 20.02 -44.05 19.30
C ARG A 398 21.25 -44.39 20.14
N ALA A 399 22.44 -44.22 19.58
CA ALA A 399 23.69 -44.43 20.30
C ALA A 399 23.86 -43.45 21.46
N ALA A 400 23.58 -42.16 21.24
CA ALA A 400 23.67 -41.13 22.28
C ALA A 400 22.68 -41.35 23.44
N ILE A 401 21.46 -41.81 23.15
CA ILE A 401 20.47 -42.18 24.18
C ILE A 401 21.01 -43.36 25.03
N ALA A 402 21.46 -44.43 24.37
CA ALA A 402 22.00 -45.60 25.08
C ALA A 402 23.22 -45.25 25.96
N GLU A 403 24.09 -44.36 25.49
CA GLU A 403 25.24 -43.88 26.27
C GLU A 403 24.78 -43.07 27.50
N THR A 404 23.74 -42.25 27.35
CA THR A 404 23.19 -41.45 28.45
C THR A 404 22.53 -42.34 29.51
N GLU A 405 21.70 -43.29 29.08
CA GLU A 405 21.05 -44.27 29.97
C GLU A 405 22.07 -45.14 30.72
N GLN A 406 23.17 -45.51 30.08
CA GLN A 406 24.28 -46.23 30.74
C GLN A 406 25.00 -45.37 31.79
N LYS A 407 25.22 -44.07 31.51
CA LYS A 407 25.83 -43.14 32.47
C LYS A 407 24.91 -42.89 33.67
N GLU A 408 23.60 -42.80 33.45
CA GLU A 408 22.62 -42.66 34.53
C GLU A 408 22.48 -43.93 35.36
N ALA A 409 22.56 -45.12 34.75
CA ALA A 409 22.53 -46.39 35.48
C ALA A 409 23.83 -46.66 36.28
N ALA A 410 24.93 -45.98 35.94
CA ALA A 410 26.22 -46.10 36.61
C ALA A 410 26.45 -45.03 37.70
N ALA A 411 25.58 -44.01 37.79
CA ALA A 411 25.56 -42.99 38.83
C ALA A 411 24.60 -43.39 39.96
#